data_AF-A0A3M7SFI5-F1
#
_entry.id   AF-A0A3M7SFI5-F1
#
_cell.length_a   1.000
_cell.length_b   1.000
_cell.length_c   1.000
_cell.angle_alpha   90.00
_cell.angle_beta   90.00
_cell.angle_gamma   90.00
#
_symmetry.space_group_name_H-M   'P 1'
#
loop_
_entity.id
_entity.type
_entity.pdbx_description
1 polymer ?
#
loop_
_entity_poly.entity_id
_entity_poly.type
_entity_poly.pdbx_seq_one_letter_code
_entity_poly.pdbx_strand_id
1 'polypeptide(L)'
;RHQNNNTQRLNKTYVNRRQSVLQNHLGTIMYAHSFHILEFKIENDLEMLEKNVHDFCFMKGLIFFKPDRNINEKSNDLASHLPVTLFPTSFAKKEFEYAQNVQKIFQKLIFNISQDHDFLMNTLKTVILVDDFTRRLWNIYEKVHQEGIAQPVSLGIIRNDFMLDQNKSQETTQLSQIEINTISCSFGAASCQVSKLHEHNLKLTGNQQFLSKLAPNNNIQVLAHGLVNAWKMYQNYEAILVFLVIDLERNIGDHRLLEYECTTLEPNCKILRYTLNDFAQRGHLDGHKCLIIGTK
;
A
#
# COMPACT_ATOMS: atom_id res chain seq x y z
N ARG A 1 53.37 -17.67 21.37
CA ARG A 1 51.88 -17.80 21.42
C ARG A 1 51.20 -16.55 22.01
N HIS A 2 51.62 -15.33 21.65
CA HIS A 2 51.02 -14.10 22.23
C HIS A 2 50.71 -12.96 21.23
N GLN A 3 50.64 -13.21 19.92
CA GLN A 3 50.29 -12.17 18.94
C GLN A 3 48.87 -12.29 18.32
N ASN A 4 48.09 -13.34 18.60
CA ASN A 4 46.77 -13.52 17.98
C ASN A 4 45.55 -13.00 18.76
N ASN A 5 45.71 -12.50 20.00
CA ASN A 5 44.57 -12.09 20.83
C ASN A 5 44.26 -10.58 20.80
N ASN A 6 45.16 -9.72 20.31
CA ASN A 6 44.92 -8.27 20.27
C ASN A 6 44.15 -7.82 19.01
N THR A 7 44.32 -8.51 17.88
CA THR A 7 43.64 -8.19 16.61
C THR A 7 42.14 -8.49 16.67
N GLN A 8 41.72 -9.56 17.38
CA GLN A 8 40.30 -9.87 17.58
C GLN A 8 39.58 -8.91 18.55
N ARG A 9 40.29 -8.34 19.55
CA ARG A 9 39.73 -7.36 20.48
C ARG A 9 39.59 -5.96 19.86
N LEU A 10 40.50 -5.56 18.99
CA LEU A 10 40.40 -4.30 18.25
C LEU A 10 39.26 -4.34 17.21
N ASN A 11 39.07 -5.46 16.51
CA ASN A 11 37.97 -5.62 15.56
C ASN A 11 36.58 -5.60 16.22
N LYS A 12 36.40 -6.20 17.40
CA LYS A 12 35.11 -6.13 18.12
C LYS A 12 34.77 -4.73 18.64
N THR A 13 35.79 -3.96 19.07
CA THR A 13 35.58 -2.60 19.58
C THR A 13 35.28 -1.59 18.45
N TYR A 14 35.85 -1.81 17.26
CA TYR A 14 35.57 -1.00 16.05
C TYR A 14 34.17 -1.27 15.47
N VAL A 15 33.73 -2.53 15.47
CA VAL A 15 32.37 -2.93 15.02
C VAL A 15 31.30 -2.35 15.95
N ASN A 16 31.51 -2.37 17.27
CA ASN A 16 30.55 -1.82 18.22
C ASN A 16 30.46 -0.28 18.19
N ARG A 17 31.54 0.44 17.86
CA ARG A 17 31.49 1.90 17.64
C ARG A 17 30.81 2.28 16.31
N ARG A 18 30.89 1.44 15.26
CA ARG A 18 30.17 1.66 13.99
C ARG A 18 28.66 1.51 14.15
N GLN A 19 28.18 0.59 14.99
CA GLN A 19 26.75 0.46 15.30
C GLN A 19 26.17 1.68 16.04
N SER A 20 26.92 2.29 16.96
CA SER A 20 26.42 3.43 17.75
C SER A 20 26.38 4.76 16.97
N VAL A 21 27.25 4.93 15.97
CA VAL A 21 27.26 6.16 15.14
C VAL A 21 26.14 6.14 14.10
N LEU A 22 25.77 4.96 13.58
CA LEU A 22 24.65 4.78 12.65
C LEU A 22 23.26 5.04 13.28
N GLN A 23 23.14 5.01 14.62
CA GLN A 23 21.87 5.27 15.30
C GLN A 23 21.58 6.76 15.53
N ASN A 24 22.57 7.64 15.51
CA ASN A 24 22.43 9.00 16.06
C ASN A 24 22.31 10.13 15.02
N HIS A 25 22.30 9.85 13.71
CA HIS A 25 22.19 10.90 12.67
C HIS A 25 21.24 10.61 11.50
N LEU A 26 20.53 9.48 11.48
CA LEU A 26 19.72 9.08 10.34
C LEU A 26 18.23 9.16 10.68
N GLY A 27 17.57 10.18 10.13
CA GLY A 27 16.12 10.18 10.01
C GLY A 27 15.68 9.01 9.13
N THR A 28 15.17 7.95 9.78
CA THR A 28 14.30 6.89 9.23
C THR A 28 14.67 6.32 7.85
N ILE A 29 15.89 5.83 7.67
CA ILE A 29 16.19 4.80 6.65
C ILE A 29 16.41 3.48 7.40
N MET A 30 15.45 2.54 7.29
CA MET A 30 15.55 1.23 7.91
C MET A 30 16.40 0.27 7.05
N TYR A 31 17.53 -0.17 7.59
CA TYR A 31 18.31 -1.29 7.06
C TYR A 31 17.64 -2.60 7.48
N ALA A 32 17.17 -3.41 6.52
CA ALA A 32 16.71 -4.76 6.82
C ALA A 32 17.93 -5.62 7.24
N HIS A 33 17.83 -6.29 8.38
CA HIS A 33 18.89 -7.01 9.10
C HIS A 33 19.56 -8.19 8.34
N SER A 34 19.24 -8.42 7.06
CA SER A 34 19.68 -9.58 6.27
C SER A 34 20.69 -9.25 5.17
N PHE A 35 21.11 -7.99 5.03
CA PHE A 35 22.06 -7.57 4.00
C PHE A 35 23.53 -7.74 4.43
N HIS A 36 23.96 -8.99 4.58
CA HIS A 36 25.39 -9.34 4.60
C HIS A 36 25.96 -9.59 3.19
N ILE A 37 25.14 -9.48 2.12
CA ILE A 37 25.48 -9.99 0.77
C ILE A 37 25.68 -8.87 -0.27
N LEU A 38 25.31 -7.63 0.02
CA LEU A 38 25.68 -6.51 -0.86
C LEU A 38 27.06 -6.02 -0.43
N GLU A 39 28.12 -6.50 -1.10
CA GLU A 39 29.43 -5.86 -1.03
C GLU A 39 29.30 -4.47 -1.65
N PHE A 40 29.07 -3.46 -0.80
CA PHE A 40 29.17 -2.06 -1.19
C PHE A 40 30.63 -1.78 -1.49
N LYS A 41 30.98 -1.64 -2.78
CA LYS A 41 32.35 -1.32 -3.17
C LYS A 41 32.77 0.12 -2.85
N ILE A 42 31.89 0.99 -2.34
CA ILE A 42 32.19 2.43 -2.24
C ILE A 42 31.53 3.04 -1.00
N GLU A 43 32.30 3.26 0.07
CA GLU A 43 31.87 3.97 1.30
C GLU A 43 31.52 5.46 1.02
N ASN A 44 31.93 6.04 -0.12
CA ASN A 44 31.64 7.42 -0.54
C ASN A 44 30.29 7.60 -1.29
N ASP A 45 29.53 6.53 -1.57
CA ASP A 45 28.35 6.59 -2.46
C ASP A 45 26.99 6.59 -1.73
N LEU A 46 26.95 6.42 -0.41
CA LEU A 46 25.68 6.32 0.32
C LEU A 46 24.90 7.64 0.33
N GLU A 47 25.56 8.78 0.54
CA GLU A 47 24.91 10.10 0.50
C GLU A 47 24.38 10.44 -0.90
N MET A 48 25.16 10.10 -1.94
CA MET A 48 24.72 10.25 -3.32
C MET A 48 23.50 9.35 -3.61
N LEU A 49 23.55 8.09 -3.17
CA LEU A 49 22.47 7.14 -3.38
C LEU A 49 21.20 7.55 -2.63
N GLU A 50 21.33 8.06 -1.41
CA GLU A 50 20.24 8.66 -0.64
C GLU A 50 19.61 9.82 -1.42
N LYS A 51 20.42 10.78 -1.88
CA LYS A 51 19.93 11.89 -2.71
C LYS A 51 19.20 11.41 -3.97
N ASN A 52 19.75 10.42 -4.67
CA ASN A 52 19.13 9.83 -5.85
C ASN A 52 17.78 9.17 -5.53
N VAL A 53 17.65 8.52 -4.37
CA VAL A 53 16.38 7.94 -3.90
C VAL A 53 15.36 9.03 -3.60
N HIS A 54 15.77 10.13 -2.95
CA HIS A 54 14.90 11.29 -2.74
C HIS A 54 14.37 11.81 -4.07
N ASP A 55 15.27 12.13 -5.00
CA ASP A 55 14.92 12.66 -6.33
C ASP A 55 14.01 11.68 -7.08
N PHE A 56 14.33 10.38 -7.08
CA PHE A 56 13.49 9.35 -7.70
C PHE A 56 12.08 9.34 -7.09
N CYS A 57 11.96 9.37 -5.77
CA CYS A 57 10.68 9.34 -5.10
C CYS A 57 9.79 10.53 -5.49
N PHE A 58 10.34 11.74 -5.50
CA PHE A 58 9.61 12.93 -5.95
C PHE A 58 9.23 12.85 -7.43
N MET A 59 10.14 12.39 -8.29
CA MET A 59 9.89 12.27 -9.74
C MET A 59 8.92 11.15 -10.11
N LYS A 60 8.73 10.17 -9.24
CA LYS A 60 7.83 9.02 -9.46
C LYS A 60 6.56 9.04 -8.62
N GLY A 61 6.30 10.14 -7.90
CA GLY A 61 5.08 10.32 -7.11
C GLY A 61 5.04 9.48 -5.83
N LEU A 62 6.18 9.00 -5.33
CA LEU A 62 6.33 8.37 -4.03
C LEU A 62 6.45 9.45 -2.95
N ILE A 63 5.34 10.14 -2.67
CA ILE A 63 5.31 11.33 -1.80
C ILE A 63 4.18 11.26 -0.78
N PHE A 64 4.45 11.82 0.41
CA PHE A 64 3.46 12.21 1.39
C PHE A 64 3.36 13.73 1.48
N PHE A 65 2.15 14.26 1.45
CA PHE A 65 1.93 15.66 1.81
C PHE A 65 1.77 15.81 3.32
N LYS A 66 2.17 16.96 3.84
CA LYS A 66 1.85 17.31 5.23
C LYS A 66 0.34 17.54 5.36
N PRO A 67 -0.28 17.06 6.47
CA PRO A 67 -1.69 17.30 6.71
C PRO A 67 -1.97 18.79 6.94
N ASP A 68 -1.07 19.52 7.63
CA ASP A 68 -1.15 20.97 7.70
C ASP A 68 -0.38 21.59 6.52
N ARG A 69 -1.13 22.19 5.59
CA ARG A 69 -0.58 22.96 4.46
C ARG A 69 -0.38 24.43 4.81
N ASN A 70 -0.50 24.82 6.08
CA ASN A 70 -0.23 26.18 6.52
C ASN A 70 1.23 26.55 6.24
N ILE A 71 1.40 27.55 5.39
CA ILE A 71 2.68 28.06 4.85
C ILE A 71 3.55 28.72 5.97
N ASN A 72 3.05 28.78 7.21
CA ASN A 72 3.65 29.57 8.29
C ASN A 72 4.57 28.77 9.26
N GLU A 73 4.82 27.48 9.03
CA GLU A 73 5.80 26.72 9.81
C GLU A 73 7.23 26.82 9.23
N LYS A 74 8.23 26.87 10.11
CA LYS A 74 9.66 27.06 9.78
C LYS A 74 10.26 26.00 8.82
N SER A 75 9.58 24.89 8.59
CA SER A 75 9.92 23.93 7.54
C SER A 75 9.03 24.19 6.31
N ASN A 76 9.59 24.82 5.28
CA ASN A 76 8.88 25.15 4.04
C ASN A 76 8.46 23.92 3.21
N ASP A 77 8.87 22.71 3.58
CA ASP A 77 8.59 21.50 2.81
C ASP A 77 7.14 21.06 2.99
N LEU A 78 6.33 21.25 1.95
CA LEU A 78 4.92 20.86 1.88
C LEU A 78 4.72 19.34 1.68
N ALA A 79 5.78 18.63 1.30
CA ALA A 79 5.77 17.21 1.04
C ALA A 79 7.10 16.55 1.44
N SER A 80 7.04 15.28 1.83
CA SER A 80 8.19 14.40 2.03
C SER A 80 8.11 13.24 1.05
N HIS A 81 9.22 12.58 0.78
CA HIS A 81 9.17 11.28 0.08
C HIS A 81 8.46 10.23 0.96
N LEU A 82 7.96 9.17 0.32
CA LEU A 82 7.50 7.97 1.01
C LEU A 82 8.71 7.27 1.68
N PRO A 83 8.59 6.82 2.94
CA PRO A 83 9.61 5.95 3.54
C PRO A 83 9.76 4.67 2.72
N VAL A 84 10.97 4.40 2.24
CA VAL A 84 11.28 3.25 1.38
C VAL A 84 12.56 2.56 1.85
N THR A 85 12.68 1.26 1.58
CA THR A 85 13.96 0.59 1.71
C THR A 85 14.83 0.91 0.50
N LEU A 86 16.13 1.07 0.72
CA LEU A 86 17.10 1.34 -0.33
C LEU A 86 17.19 0.20 -1.37
N PHE A 87 17.05 -1.03 -0.88
CA PHE A 87 17.13 -2.27 -1.63
C PHE A 87 15.97 -3.20 -1.29
N PRO A 88 15.66 -4.18 -2.15
CA PRO A 88 14.58 -5.13 -1.92
C PRO A 88 14.91 -6.08 -0.75
N THR A 89 14.05 -6.14 0.27
CA THR A 89 14.25 -7.07 1.40
C THR A 89 14.17 -8.52 0.92
N SER A 90 15.11 -9.36 1.37
CA SER A 90 15.11 -10.80 1.04
C SER A 90 13.87 -11.49 1.62
N PHE A 91 13.22 -12.33 0.81
CA PHE A 91 12.03 -13.07 1.20
C PHE A 91 12.07 -14.50 0.66
N ALA A 92 11.53 -15.45 1.41
CA ALA A 92 11.52 -16.87 1.02
C ALA A 92 10.60 -17.08 -0.19
N LYS A 93 11.17 -17.50 -1.33
CA LYS A 93 10.44 -17.68 -2.60
C LYS A 93 9.21 -18.57 -2.45
N LYS A 94 9.35 -19.70 -1.76
CA LYS A 94 8.25 -20.64 -1.50
C LYS A 94 7.06 -19.96 -0.80
N GLU A 95 7.34 -19.14 0.20
CA GLU A 95 6.32 -18.46 0.99
C GLU A 95 5.68 -17.30 0.20
N PHE A 96 6.46 -16.61 -0.63
CA PHE A 96 5.94 -15.60 -1.57
C PHE A 96 4.96 -16.21 -2.57
N GLU A 97 5.34 -17.33 -3.21
CA GLU A 97 4.48 -18.04 -4.16
C GLU A 97 3.23 -18.60 -3.47
N TYR A 98 3.35 -19.09 -2.23
CA TYR A 98 2.20 -19.50 -1.43
C TYR A 98 1.21 -18.34 -1.20
N ALA A 99 1.69 -17.16 -0.80
CA ALA A 99 0.87 -15.97 -0.61
C ALA A 99 0.13 -15.56 -1.90
N GLN A 100 0.82 -15.60 -3.05
CA GLN A 100 0.21 -15.30 -4.34
C GLN A 100 -0.90 -16.30 -4.71
N ASN A 101 -0.67 -17.58 -4.46
CA ASN A 101 -1.61 -18.64 -4.81
C ASN A 101 -2.88 -18.59 -3.95
N VAL A 102 -2.74 -18.34 -2.65
CA VAL A 102 -3.88 -18.30 -1.72
C VAL A 102 -4.74 -17.05 -1.87
N GLN A 103 -4.20 -15.97 -2.45
CA GLN A 103 -4.92 -14.69 -2.62
C GLN A 103 -6.28 -14.85 -3.32
N LYS A 104 -6.35 -15.63 -4.41
CA LYS A 104 -7.61 -15.85 -5.15
C LYS A 104 -8.65 -16.60 -4.31
N ILE A 105 -8.19 -17.50 -3.44
CA ILE A 105 -9.05 -18.25 -2.52
C ILE A 105 -9.66 -17.30 -1.50
N PHE A 106 -8.84 -16.44 -0.89
CA PHE A 106 -9.32 -15.41 0.04
C PHE A 106 -10.27 -14.42 -0.62
N GLN A 107 -10.00 -13.96 -1.84
CA GLN A 107 -10.91 -13.07 -2.56
C GLN A 107 -12.30 -13.69 -2.73
N LYS A 108 -12.37 -14.97 -3.13
CA LYS A 108 -13.65 -15.68 -3.27
C LYS A 108 -14.33 -15.92 -1.92
N LEU A 109 -13.55 -16.25 -0.88
CA LEU A 109 -14.08 -16.44 0.48
C LEU A 109 -14.71 -15.14 1.00
N ILE A 110 -13.99 -14.02 0.92
CA ILE A 110 -14.47 -12.72 1.37
C ILE A 110 -15.69 -12.27 0.57
N PHE A 111 -15.67 -12.48 -0.75
CA PHE A 111 -16.84 -12.22 -1.59
C PHE A 111 -18.06 -13.02 -1.10
N ASN A 112 -17.93 -14.33 -0.92
CA ASN A 112 -19.05 -15.15 -0.44
C ASN A 112 -19.55 -14.73 0.95
N ILE A 113 -18.64 -14.44 1.88
CA ILE A 113 -18.99 -13.92 3.22
C ILE A 113 -19.78 -12.61 3.10
N SER A 114 -19.38 -11.70 2.19
CA SER A 114 -20.08 -10.43 2.00
C SER A 114 -21.52 -10.58 1.51
N GLN A 115 -21.86 -11.72 0.90
CA GLN A 115 -23.20 -12.02 0.39
C GLN A 115 -24.06 -12.81 1.40
N ASP A 116 -23.48 -13.27 2.51
CA ASP A 116 -24.16 -14.10 3.50
C ASP A 116 -24.64 -13.25 4.69
N HIS A 117 -25.88 -12.78 4.59
CA HIS A 117 -26.51 -11.95 5.62
C HIS A 117 -26.54 -12.64 6.99
N ASP A 118 -26.92 -13.91 7.04
CA ASP A 118 -27.09 -14.63 8.30
C ASP A 118 -25.75 -14.89 8.98
N PHE A 119 -24.70 -15.18 8.20
CA PHE A 119 -23.35 -15.28 8.71
C PHE A 119 -22.86 -13.94 9.30
N LEU A 120 -23.03 -12.83 8.57
CA LEU A 120 -22.62 -11.50 9.03
C LEU A 120 -23.38 -11.10 10.31
N MET A 121 -24.69 -11.27 10.34
CA MET A 121 -25.53 -10.99 11.50
C MET A 121 -25.07 -11.80 12.71
N ASN A 122 -24.91 -13.12 12.55
CA ASN A 122 -24.49 -13.98 13.65
C ASN A 122 -23.11 -13.65 14.20
N THR A 123 -22.20 -13.20 13.33
CA THR A 123 -20.83 -12.81 13.70
C THR A 123 -20.79 -11.45 14.40
N LEU A 124 -21.58 -10.48 13.94
CA LEU A 124 -21.52 -9.09 14.40
C LEU A 124 -22.48 -8.76 15.54
N LYS A 125 -23.48 -9.61 15.83
CA LYS A 125 -24.55 -9.31 16.80
C LYS A 125 -24.08 -8.88 18.20
N THR A 126 -22.92 -9.35 18.66
CA THR A 126 -22.36 -8.92 19.96
C THR A 126 -21.55 -7.63 19.82
N VAL A 127 -20.84 -7.44 18.70
CA VAL A 127 -19.99 -6.28 18.43
C VAL A 127 -20.84 -5.02 18.29
N ILE A 128 -21.96 -5.08 17.56
CA ILE A 128 -22.85 -3.92 17.35
C ILE A 128 -23.48 -3.39 18.66
N LEU A 129 -23.52 -4.20 19.72
CA LEU A 129 -24.03 -3.76 21.02
C LEU A 129 -23.05 -2.84 21.75
N VAL A 130 -21.75 -3.00 21.49
CA VAL A 130 -20.68 -2.35 22.25
C VAL A 130 -19.84 -1.37 21.43
N ASP A 131 -19.88 -1.44 20.09
CA ASP A 131 -19.19 -0.52 19.20
C ASP A 131 -20.16 0.30 18.34
N ASP A 132 -20.25 1.59 18.64
CA ASP A 132 -21.13 2.55 17.97
C ASP A 132 -20.80 2.72 16.49
N PHE A 133 -19.52 2.64 16.13
CA PHE A 133 -19.10 2.78 14.74
C PHE A 133 -19.60 1.60 13.90
N THR A 134 -19.31 0.36 14.31
CA THR A 134 -19.79 -0.85 13.63
C THR A 134 -21.32 -0.91 13.61
N ARG A 135 -21.99 -0.52 14.71
CA ARG A 135 -23.46 -0.45 14.74
C ARG A 135 -24.04 0.45 13.65
N ARG A 136 -23.44 1.62 13.42
CA ARG A 136 -23.91 2.54 12.36
C ARG A 136 -23.72 1.95 10.96
N LEU A 137 -22.60 1.26 10.71
CA LEU A 137 -22.38 0.54 9.44
C LEU A 137 -23.39 -0.58 9.25
N TRP A 138 -23.66 -1.35 10.30
CA TRP A 138 -24.66 -2.42 10.29
C TRP A 138 -26.05 -1.88 9.95
N ASN A 139 -26.47 -0.76 10.54
CA ASN A 139 -27.77 -0.15 10.25
C ASN A 139 -27.90 0.28 8.78
N ILE A 140 -26.81 0.76 8.16
CA ILE A 140 -26.81 1.06 6.71
C ILE A 140 -26.97 -0.21 5.89
N TYR A 141 -26.19 -1.25 6.22
CA TYR A 141 -26.25 -2.55 5.56
C TYR A 141 -27.65 -3.16 5.63
N GLU A 142 -28.25 -3.22 6.82
CA GLU A 142 -29.57 -3.80 7.06
C GLU A 142 -30.65 -3.03 6.30
N LYS A 143 -30.60 -1.70 6.30
CA LYS A 143 -31.53 -0.86 5.53
C LYS A 143 -31.46 -1.15 4.03
N VAL A 144 -30.26 -1.20 3.47
CA VAL A 144 -30.06 -1.51 2.04
C VAL A 144 -30.51 -2.93 1.72
N HIS A 145 -30.26 -3.89 2.60
CA HIS A 145 -30.71 -5.27 2.45
C HIS A 145 -32.24 -5.37 2.42
N GLN A 146 -32.93 -4.68 3.34
CA GLN A 146 -34.40 -4.64 3.40
C GLN A 146 -35.04 -3.93 2.19
N GLU A 147 -34.45 -2.85 1.70
CA GLU A 147 -34.93 -2.10 0.53
C GLU A 147 -34.66 -2.79 -0.81
N GLY A 148 -33.83 -3.84 -0.81
CA GLY A 148 -33.38 -4.55 -1.99
C GLY A 148 -32.19 -3.89 -2.69
N ILE A 149 -31.27 -4.73 -3.17
CA ILE A 149 -30.02 -4.32 -3.84
C ILE A 149 -30.34 -3.73 -5.21
N ALA A 150 -30.11 -2.43 -5.39
CA ALA A 150 -30.34 -1.72 -6.65
C ALA A 150 -29.24 -1.93 -7.70
N GLN A 151 -28.00 -2.17 -7.26
CA GLN A 151 -26.83 -2.38 -8.12
C GLN A 151 -26.19 -3.73 -7.79
N PRO A 152 -26.37 -4.77 -8.62
CA PRO A 152 -25.86 -6.12 -8.35
C PRO A 152 -24.36 -6.26 -8.63
N VAL A 153 -23.75 -5.37 -9.40
CA VAL A 153 -22.32 -5.40 -9.70
C VAL A 153 -21.54 -4.78 -8.55
N SER A 154 -20.55 -5.51 -8.04
CA SER A 154 -19.61 -5.03 -7.03
C SER A 154 -18.18 -5.40 -7.41
N LEU A 155 -17.22 -4.55 -7.01
CA LEU A 155 -15.79 -4.78 -7.19
C LEU A 155 -15.10 -4.80 -5.82
N GLY A 156 -14.44 -5.91 -5.51
CA GLY A 156 -13.61 -6.04 -4.32
C GLY A 156 -12.13 -5.77 -4.62
N ILE A 157 -11.55 -4.76 -3.97
CA ILE A 157 -10.10 -4.54 -3.93
C ILE A 157 -9.62 -4.95 -2.55
N ILE A 158 -8.89 -6.08 -2.47
CA ILE A 158 -8.55 -6.76 -1.22
C ILE A 158 -7.03 -6.91 -1.11
N ARG A 159 -6.46 -6.52 0.04
CA ARG A 159 -5.07 -6.79 0.40
C ARG A 159 -5.04 -7.77 1.57
N ASN A 160 -4.25 -8.83 1.43
CA ASN A 160 -4.05 -9.83 2.46
C ASN A 160 -2.61 -9.74 2.95
N ASP A 161 -2.45 -9.44 4.23
CA ASP A 161 -1.16 -9.11 4.81
C ASP A 161 -0.63 -10.31 5.61
N PHE A 162 0.64 -10.64 5.38
CA PHE A 162 1.30 -11.80 5.95
C PHE A 162 2.61 -11.43 6.63
N MET A 163 2.97 -12.18 7.67
CA MET A 163 4.29 -12.13 8.28
C MET A 163 4.98 -13.49 8.21
N LEU A 164 6.29 -13.46 8.03
CA LEU A 164 7.11 -14.65 8.04
C LEU A 164 7.56 -14.94 9.47
N ASP A 165 7.14 -16.08 10.00
CA ASP A 165 7.67 -16.63 11.23
C ASP A 165 8.94 -17.44 10.92
N GLN A 166 10.06 -16.97 11.46
CA GLN A 166 11.36 -17.63 11.32
C GLN A 166 11.73 -18.30 12.63
N ASN A 167 11.38 -19.58 12.75
CA ASN A 167 11.86 -20.36 13.88
C ASN A 167 13.32 -20.76 13.65
N LYS A 168 14.25 -19.99 14.26
CA LYS A 168 15.71 -20.21 14.17
C LYS A 168 16.16 -21.61 14.58
N SER A 169 15.34 -22.33 15.35
CA SER A 169 15.67 -23.67 15.85
C SER A 169 15.34 -24.80 14.88
N GLN A 170 14.44 -24.57 13.91
CA GLN A 170 13.90 -25.63 13.04
C GLN A 170 14.29 -25.46 11.57
N GLU A 171 14.99 -24.38 11.19
CA GLU A 171 15.26 -24.00 9.80
C GLU A 171 14.02 -23.93 8.89
N THR A 172 12.82 -23.91 9.49
CA THR A 172 11.55 -23.81 8.79
C THR A 172 11.06 -22.37 8.82
N THR A 173 10.73 -21.85 7.64
CA THR A 173 10.00 -20.59 7.48
C THR A 173 8.52 -20.90 7.33
N GLN A 174 7.67 -20.25 8.12
CA GLN A 174 6.21 -20.37 7.99
C GLN A 174 5.60 -19.00 7.72
N LEU A 175 4.66 -18.93 6.78
CA LEU A 175 3.89 -17.72 6.54
C LEU A 175 2.59 -17.72 7.36
N SER A 176 2.38 -16.66 8.13
CA SER A 176 1.18 -16.46 8.94
C SER A 176 0.40 -15.26 8.41
N GLN A 177 -0.90 -15.44 8.20
CA GLN A 177 -1.81 -14.37 7.80
C GLN A 177 -2.12 -13.49 9.02
N ILE A 178 -2.01 -12.17 8.83
CA ILE A 178 -2.18 -11.17 9.90
C ILE A 178 -3.53 -10.49 9.79
N GLU A 179 -3.83 -9.92 8.62
CA GLU A 179 -5.08 -9.19 8.39
C GLU A 179 -5.53 -9.27 6.93
N ILE A 180 -6.82 -9.08 6.72
CA ILE A 180 -7.38 -8.86 5.38
C ILE A 180 -8.03 -7.48 5.38
N ASN A 181 -7.51 -6.61 4.52
CA ASN A 181 -8.04 -5.30 4.26
C ASN A 181 -9.02 -5.39 3.09
N THR A 182 -10.27 -4.97 3.30
CA THR A 182 -11.35 -4.98 2.29
C THR A 182 -11.84 -3.58 1.90
N ILE A 183 -11.30 -2.55 2.55
CA ILE A 183 -11.62 -1.14 2.32
C ILE A 183 -10.34 -0.33 2.34
N SER A 184 -10.22 0.64 1.43
CA SER A 184 -9.10 1.59 1.36
C SER A 184 -7.72 0.92 1.43
N CYS A 185 -7.51 -0.12 0.61
CA CYS A 185 -6.23 -0.84 0.53
C CYS A 185 -5.13 0.05 -0.07
N SER A 186 -4.31 0.67 0.78
CA SER A 186 -3.23 1.58 0.35
C SER A 186 -2.07 0.89 -0.36
N PHE A 187 -1.27 1.70 -1.06
CA PHE A 187 0.02 1.39 -1.68
C PHE A 187 -0.05 0.46 -2.89
N GLY A 188 -1.24 0.31 -3.48
CA GLY A 188 -1.41 -0.43 -4.72
C GLY A 188 -0.56 0.14 -5.86
N ALA A 189 -0.56 1.47 -6.03
CA ALA A 189 0.20 2.13 -7.07
C ALA A 189 1.64 2.44 -6.64
N ALA A 190 1.82 2.92 -5.41
CA ALA A 190 3.13 3.25 -4.87
C ALA A 190 4.08 2.04 -4.85
N SER A 191 3.60 0.85 -4.50
CA SER A 191 4.42 -0.37 -4.48
C SER A 191 5.06 -0.68 -5.84
N CYS A 192 4.38 -0.37 -6.95
CA CYS A 192 4.93 -0.53 -8.31
C CYS A 192 6.14 0.38 -8.53
N GLN A 193 6.09 1.61 -8.01
CA GLN A 193 7.20 2.56 -8.13
C GLN A 193 8.36 2.19 -7.19
N VAL A 194 8.08 1.64 -6.00
CA VAL A 194 9.11 1.09 -5.11
C VAL A 194 9.86 -0.06 -5.78
N SER A 195 9.16 -0.98 -6.47
CA SER A 195 9.82 -2.04 -7.24
C SER A 195 10.74 -1.48 -8.32
N LYS A 196 10.35 -0.41 -9.02
CA LYS A 196 11.19 0.29 -10.01
C LYS A 196 12.39 1.00 -9.38
N LEU A 197 12.22 1.58 -8.19
CA LEU A 197 13.31 2.16 -7.42
C LEU A 197 14.35 1.09 -7.07
N HIS A 198 13.91 -0.07 -6.58
CA HIS A 198 14.79 -1.20 -6.26
C HIS A 198 15.55 -1.71 -7.48
N GLU A 199 14.87 -1.86 -8.62
CA GLU A 199 15.52 -2.19 -9.88
C GLU A 199 16.57 -1.15 -10.28
N HIS A 200 16.24 0.15 -10.16
CA HIS A 200 17.17 1.23 -10.46
C HIS A 200 18.43 1.18 -9.58
N ASN A 201 18.25 1.03 -8.27
CA ASN A 201 19.35 0.99 -7.31
C ASN A 201 20.24 -0.25 -7.51
N LEU A 202 19.66 -1.41 -7.82
CA LEU A 202 20.43 -2.61 -8.15
C LEU A 202 21.29 -2.40 -9.41
N LYS A 203 20.76 -1.74 -10.45
CA LYS A 203 21.54 -1.41 -11.66
C LYS A 203 22.66 -0.42 -11.36
N LEU A 204 22.34 0.66 -10.65
CA LEU A 204 23.27 1.74 -10.31
C LEU A 204 24.47 1.23 -9.49
N THR A 205 24.22 0.29 -8.58
CA THR A 205 25.26 -0.26 -7.69
C THR A 205 25.96 -1.50 -8.25
N GLY A 206 25.75 -1.86 -9.51
CA GLY A 206 26.38 -3.03 -10.14
C GLY A 206 25.86 -4.38 -9.65
N ASN A 207 24.71 -4.40 -8.97
CA ASN A 207 24.06 -5.57 -8.37
C ASN A 207 23.01 -6.21 -9.29
N GLN A 208 23.28 -6.18 -10.60
CA GLN A 208 22.33 -6.60 -11.65
C GLN A 208 21.97 -8.10 -11.57
N GLN A 209 22.82 -8.92 -10.95
CA GLN A 209 22.56 -10.34 -10.72
C GLN A 209 21.31 -10.62 -9.89
N PHE A 210 20.81 -9.64 -9.12
CA PHE A 210 19.58 -9.80 -8.33
C PHE A 210 18.31 -9.39 -9.08
N LEU A 211 18.42 -8.77 -10.26
CA LEU A 211 17.25 -8.32 -11.03
C LEU A 211 16.31 -9.47 -11.39
N SER A 212 16.86 -10.64 -11.72
CA SER A 212 16.09 -11.85 -12.02
C SER A 212 15.34 -12.43 -10.81
N LYS A 213 15.63 -11.96 -9.60
CA LYS A 213 14.97 -12.37 -8.36
C LYS A 213 13.86 -11.41 -7.92
N LEU A 214 13.74 -10.24 -8.55
CA LEU A 214 12.64 -9.33 -8.29
C LEU A 214 11.34 -9.89 -8.85
N ALA A 215 10.29 -9.92 -8.03
CA ALA A 215 8.96 -10.24 -8.51
C ALA A 215 8.40 -9.06 -9.34
N PRO A 216 7.75 -9.34 -10.49
CA PRO A 216 7.02 -8.30 -11.22
C PRO A 216 5.93 -7.69 -10.34
N ASN A 217 5.79 -6.37 -10.40
CA ASN A 217 4.73 -5.64 -9.70
C ASN A 217 3.99 -4.72 -10.69
N ASN A 218 2.83 -5.17 -11.13
CA ASN A 218 1.91 -4.48 -12.05
C ASN A 218 0.57 -4.15 -11.38
N ASN A 219 0.57 -3.99 -10.05
CA ASN A 219 -0.64 -3.75 -9.26
C ASN A 219 -1.44 -2.54 -9.77
N ILE A 220 -0.77 -1.45 -10.14
CA ILE A 220 -1.43 -0.24 -10.65
C ILE A 220 -2.24 -0.52 -11.92
N GLN A 221 -1.70 -1.30 -12.87
CA GLN A 221 -2.41 -1.71 -14.08
C GLN A 221 -3.63 -2.57 -13.71
N VAL A 222 -3.43 -3.59 -12.87
CA VAL A 222 -4.49 -4.53 -12.49
C VAL A 222 -5.64 -3.81 -11.77
N LEU A 223 -5.31 -2.88 -10.86
CA LEU A 223 -6.29 -2.04 -10.17
C LEU A 223 -7.04 -1.12 -11.12
N ALA A 224 -6.32 -0.45 -12.03
CA ALA A 224 -6.94 0.43 -13.03
C ALA A 224 -7.88 -0.34 -13.96
N HIS A 225 -7.48 -1.53 -14.42
CA HIS A 225 -8.34 -2.42 -15.19
C HIS A 225 -9.60 -2.82 -14.42
N GLY A 226 -9.47 -3.18 -13.14
CA GLY A 226 -10.63 -3.52 -12.29
C GLY A 226 -11.62 -2.35 -12.19
N LEU A 227 -11.11 -1.15 -11.89
CA LEU A 227 -11.90 0.07 -11.75
C LEU A 227 -12.61 0.46 -13.06
N VAL A 228 -11.88 0.50 -14.17
CA VAL A 228 -12.43 0.83 -15.49
C VAL A 228 -13.45 -0.23 -15.95
N ASN A 229 -13.20 -1.51 -15.68
CA ASN A 229 -14.15 -2.57 -16.03
C ASN A 229 -15.45 -2.46 -15.22
N ALA A 230 -15.37 -2.13 -13.92
CA ALA A 230 -16.55 -1.88 -13.11
C ALA A 230 -17.37 -0.69 -13.63
N TRP A 231 -16.70 0.39 -14.04
CA TRP A 231 -17.36 1.53 -14.68
C TRP A 231 -18.02 1.14 -16.02
N LYS A 232 -17.36 0.34 -16.86
CA LYS A 232 -17.96 -0.18 -18.11
C LYS A 232 -19.18 -1.06 -17.83
N MET A 233 -19.12 -1.89 -16.78
CA MET A 233 -20.25 -2.72 -16.34
C MET A 233 -21.43 -1.92 -15.80
N TYR A 234 -21.22 -0.66 -15.41
CA TYR A 234 -22.31 0.25 -15.02
C TYR A 234 -23.19 0.67 -16.21
N GLN A 235 -22.69 0.54 -17.45
CA GLN A 235 -23.44 0.76 -18.71
C GLN A 235 -24.02 2.18 -18.90
N ASN A 236 -23.44 3.17 -18.22
CA ASN A 236 -23.71 4.59 -18.49
C ASN A 236 -22.39 5.35 -18.66
N TYR A 237 -22.05 5.65 -19.91
CA TYR A 237 -20.77 6.29 -20.25
C TYR A 237 -20.71 7.78 -19.91
N GLU A 238 -21.84 8.40 -19.55
CA GLU A 238 -21.87 9.75 -18.96
C GLU A 238 -21.63 9.74 -17.45
N ALA A 239 -21.70 8.57 -16.81
CA ALA A 239 -21.40 8.43 -15.39
C ALA A 239 -19.91 8.66 -15.11
N ILE A 240 -19.63 9.16 -13.91
CA ILE A 240 -18.27 9.38 -13.42
C ILE A 240 -17.82 8.20 -12.54
N LEU A 241 -16.52 7.95 -12.51
CA LEU A 241 -15.89 7.13 -11.48
C LEU A 241 -15.48 8.04 -10.32
N VAL A 242 -15.98 7.78 -9.12
CA VAL A 242 -15.68 8.59 -7.94
C VAL A 242 -14.60 7.94 -7.09
N PHE A 243 -13.53 8.68 -6.84
CA PHE A 243 -12.63 8.41 -5.72
C PHE A 243 -13.19 9.10 -4.47
N LEU A 244 -13.74 8.30 -3.56
CA LEU A 244 -14.21 8.77 -2.26
C LEU A 244 -13.00 8.98 -1.33
N VAL A 245 -12.79 10.22 -0.87
CA VAL A 245 -11.54 10.66 -0.24
C VAL A 245 -11.79 11.45 1.04
N ILE A 246 -10.73 11.72 1.79
CA ILE A 246 -10.72 12.68 2.90
C ILE A 246 -10.10 14.02 2.47
N ASP A 247 -10.43 15.10 3.18
CA ASP A 247 -10.00 16.47 2.84
C ASP A 247 -8.47 16.63 2.78
N LEU A 248 -7.79 16.10 3.79
CA LEU A 248 -6.34 16.22 3.97
C LEU A 248 -5.64 14.89 3.75
N GLU A 249 -5.76 14.36 2.54
CA GLU A 249 -5.10 13.11 2.15
C GLU A 249 -3.58 13.27 2.06
N ARG A 250 -2.86 12.58 2.94
CA ARG A 250 -1.39 12.56 2.96
C ARG A 250 -0.82 11.71 1.84
N ASN A 251 -1.44 10.56 1.55
CA ASN A 251 -1.00 9.58 0.56
C ASN A 251 -1.59 9.83 -0.83
N ILE A 252 -1.72 11.10 -1.23
CA ILE A 252 -2.34 11.44 -2.50
C ILE A 252 -1.57 10.90 -3.71
N GLY A 253 -0.25 10.67 -3.58
CA GLY A 253 0.58 10.10 -4.63
C GLY A 253 0.07 8.74 -5.11
N ASP A 254 -0.28 7.84 -4.17
CA ASP A 254 -0.82 6.52 -4.48
C ASP A 254 -2.15 6.60 -5.23
N HIS A 255 -3.04 7.50 -4.80
CA HIS A 255 -4.32 7.73 -5.48
C HIS A 255 -4.14 8.32 -6.88
N ARG A 256 -3.32 9.36 -7.03
CA ARG A 256 -3.16 10.07 -8.31
C ARG A 256 -2.48 9.20 -9.36
N LEU A 257 -1.50 8.40 -8.97
CA LEU A 257 -0.90 7.42 -9.87
C LEU A 257 -1.98 6.49 -10.43
N LEU A 258 -2.85 5.96 -9.57
CA LEU A 258 -3.94 5.07 -9.99
C LEU A 258 -4.96 5.78 -10.89
N GLU A 259 -5.34 7.02 -10.56
CA GLU A 259 -6.22 7.84 -11.42
C GLU A 259 -5.63 8.04 -12.81
N TYR A 260 -4.34 8.39 -12.92
CA TYR A 260 -3.69 8.61 -14.20
C TYR A 260 -3.60 7.32 -15.02
N GLU A 261 -3.37 6.18 -14.38
CA GLU A 261 -3.40 4.88 -15.05
C GLU A 261 -4.81 4.57 -15.60
N CYS A 262 -5.86 4.84 -14.82
CA CYS A 262 -7.24 4.69 -15.27
C CYS A 262 -7.56 5.60 -16.46
N THR A 263 -7.17 6.88 -16.40
CA THR A 263 -7.37 7.85 -17.50
C THR A 263 -6.60 7.45 -18.76
N THR A 264 -5.38 6.91 -18.60
CA THR A 264 -4.60 6.41 -19.74
C THR A 264 -5.27 5.21 -20.39
N LEU A 265 -5.83 4.31 -19.57
CA LEU A 265 -6.52 3.11 -20.02
C LEU A 265 -7.87 3.40 -20.70
N GLU A 266 -8.62 4.38 -20.17
CA GLU A 266 -9.92 4.78 -20.70
C GLU A 266 -10.12 6.31 -20.58
N PRO A 267 -9.72 7.09 -21.60
CA PRO A 267 -9.79 8.56 -21.56
C PRO A 267 -11.21 9.13 -21.38
N ASN A 268 -12.25 8.35 -21.72
CA ASN A 268 -13.65 8.77 -21.57
C ASN A 268 -14.18 8.55 -20.15
N CYS A 269 -13.51 7.75 -19.32
CA CYS A 269 -13.89 7.54 -17.93
C CYS A 269 -13.53 8.79 -17.12
N LYS A 270 -14.52 9.64 -16.85
CA LYS A 270 -14.33 10.85 -16.05
C LYS A 270 -14.14 10.45 -14.59
N ILE A 271 -12.98 10.76 -14.02
CA ILE A 271 -12.64 10.44 -12.62
C ILE A 271 -12.67 11.71 -11.79
N LEU A 272 -13.50 11.73 -10.74
CA LEU A 272 -13.64 12.86 -9.82
C LEU A 272 -13.42 12.44 -8.37
N ARG A 273 -13.01 13.40 -7.53
CA ARG A 273 -12.73 13.20 -6.10
C ARG A 273 -13.79 13.91 -5.28
N TYR A 274 -14.40 13.20 -4.35
CA TYR A 274 -15.40 13.75 -3.43
C TYR A 274 -15.22 13.17 -2.04
N THR A 275 -15.59 13.95 -1.03
CA THR A 275 -15.65 13.50 0.36
C THR A 275 -17.05 12.99 0.72
N LEU A 276 -17.18 12.32 1.86
CA LEU A 276 -18.51 12.02 2.42
C LEU A 276 -19.31 13.30 2.73
N ASN A 277 -18.64 14.40 3.08
CA ASN A 277 -19.29 15.70 3.31
C ASN A 277 -19.87 16.29 2.01
N ASP A 278 -19.17 16.13 0.89
CA ASP A 278 -19.69 16.53 -0.43
C ASP A 278 -21.00 15.81 -0.75
N PHE A 279 -21.03 14.49 -0.54
CA PHE A 279 -22.24 13.69 -0.73
C PHE A 279 -23.34 14.03 0.28
N ALA A 280 -23.00 14.33 1.53
CA ALA A 280 -23.99 14.76 2.51
C ALA A 280 -24.67 16.08 2.11
N GLN A 281 -23.93 16.99 1.48
CA GLN A 281 -24.44 18.32 1.09
C GLN A 281 -25.14 18.33 -0.28
N ARG A 282 -24.61 17.58 -1.25
CA ARG A 282 -25.00 17.68 -2.68
C ARG A 282 -25.42 16.34 -3.28
N GLY A 283 -25.21 15.24 -2.56
CA GLY A 283 -25.58 13.89 -2.98
C GLY A 283 -27.07 13.64 -2.77
N HIS A 284 -27.70 12.99 -3.74
CA HIS A 284 -29.06 12.48 -3.59
C HIS A 284 -29.29 11.28 -4.51
N LEU A 285 -30.36 10.53 -4.24
CA LEU A 285 -30.84 9.48 -5.13
C LEU A 285 -31.98 10.02 -6.00
N ASP A 286 -31.99 9.66 -7.28
CA ASP A 286 -33.14 9.91 -8.15
C ASP A 286 -34.24 8.83 -7.96
N GLY A 287 -35.32 8.91 -8.75
CA GLY A 287 -36.43 7.94 -8.71
C GLY A 287 -36.06 6.50 -9.07
N HIS A 288 -34.87 6.29 -9.65
CA HIS A 288 -34.33 4.98 -10.02
C HIS A 288 -33.22 4.51 -9.07
N LYS A 289 -33.05 5.18 -7.91
CA LYS A 289 -31.96 4.93 -6.94
C LYS A 289 -30.56 5.18 -7.54
N CYS A 290 -30.43 5.99 -8.59
CA CYS A 290 -29.13 6.42 -9.11
C CYS A 290 -28.53 7.49 -8.20
N LEU A 291 -27.25 7.37 -7.87
CA LEU A 291 -26.53 8.35 -7.05
C LEU A 291 -26.11 9.55 -7.90
N ILE A 292 -26.67 10.71 -7.58
CA ILE A 292 -26.38 11.99 -8.23
C ILE A 292 -25.61 12.88 -7.26
N ILE A 293 -24.54 13.52 -7.74
CA ILE A 293 -23.81 14.57 -7.00
C ILE A 293 -23.76 15.85 -7.83
N GLY A 294 -24.43 16.90 -7.35
CA GLY A 294 -24.60 18.14 -8.11
C GLY A 294 -25.62 19.08 -7.47
N THR A 295 -25.86 20.24 -8.08
CA THR A 295 -26.94 21.13 -7.65
C THR A 295 -28.30 20.52 -8.00
N LYS A 296 -29.21 20.45 -7.02
CA LYS A 296 -30.63 20.17 -7.26
C LYS A 296 -31.27 21.29 -8.07
#